data_AF-A0ABD5R6F1-F1
#
_entry.id   AF-A0ABD5R6F1-F1
#
_cell.length_a   1.000
_cell.length_b   1.000
_cell.length_c   1.000
_cell.angle_alpha   90.00
_cell.angle_beta   90.00
_cell.angle_gamma   90.00
#
_symmetry.space_group_name_H-M   'P 1'
#
loop_
_entity.id
_entity.type
_entity.pdbx_description
1 polymer ?
#
loop_
_entity_poly.entity_id
_entity_poly.type
_entity_poly.pdbx_seq_one_letter_code
_entity_poly.pdbx_strand_id
1 'polypeptide(L)'
;MMNRSTAISLLSLLVTVFLIGIPTAATTLYPSFFESVLGWLPLDFIFTWMPQFGILLFGFLIGWYLRGEFETTDAERVDVIEGCIEKDDIAWKAKAKLSRGDLVDTDVEYKQICPNCQTPMKDEKYTPSRGRQQGNPRYGSSNTTRYIWKCPSSGCGHVATRNSGQHDEAENLFERHIGRIVESNEKEYSLQTLLNRIGEDEDVTPRRIWEEYAEVVDDEQVSTNCFH
;
A
#
# COMPACT_ATOMS: atom_id res chain seq x y z
N MET A 1 18.29 -10.92 -19.11
CA MET A 1 18.32 -9.62 -18.41
C MET A 1 19.70 -9.03 -18.59
N MET A 2 19.83 -7.92 -19.31
CA MET A 2 21.11 -7.28 -19.57
C MET A 2 21.42 -6.35 -18.38
N ASN A 3 22.55 -6.57 -17.70
CA ASN A 3 22.92 -5.76 -16.54
C ASN A 3 23.01 -4.28 -16.93
N ARG A 4 22.51 -3.40 -16.05
CA ARG A 4 22.43 -1.96 -16.29
C ARG A 4 23.80 -1.34 -16.65
N SER A 5 24.88 -1.91 -16.10
CA SER A 5 26.26 -1.52 -16.42
C SER A 5 26.68 -1.83 -17.87
N THR A 6 26.23 -2.95 -18.44
CA THR A 6 26.58 -3.31 -19.82
C THR A 6 25.81 -2.46 -20.83
N ALA A 7 24.57 -2.08 -20.53
CA ALA A 7 23.81 -1.15 -21.35
C ALA A 7 24.46 0.25 -21.39
N ILE A 8 24.92 0.76 -20.24
CA ILE A 8 25.59 2.07 -20.15
C ILE A 8 26.93 2.06 -20.89
N SER A 9 27.74 1.02 -20.76
CA SER A 9 28.99 0.90 -21.53
C SER A 9 28.75 0.81 -23.03
N LEU A 10 27.71 0.11 -23.49
CA LEU A 10 27.36 0.03 -24.91
C LEU A 10 26.93 1.39 -25.47
N LEU A 11 26.14 2.13 -24.69
CA LEU A 11 25.65 3.46 -25.07
C LEU A 11 26.78 4.49 -25.07
N SER A 12 27.67 4.44 -24.08
CA SER A 12 28.92 5.21 -24.05
C SER A 12 29.78 4.93 -25.28
N LEU A 13 29.97 3.65 -25.64
CA LEU A 13 30.81 3.24 -26.75
C LEU A 13 30.24 3.70 -28.09
N LEU A 14 28.92 3.57 -28.29
CA LEU A 14 28.21 4.09 -29.47
C LEU A 14 28.31 5.61 -29.59
N VAL A 15 28.18 6.35 -28.49
CA VAL A 15 28.31 7.81 -28.48
C VAL A 15 29.74 8.24 -28.83
N THR A 16 30.77 7.58 -28.30
CA THR A 16 32.17 7.86 -28.69
C THR A 16 32.45 7.54 -30.16
N VAL A 17 31.90 6.44 -30.70
CA VAL A 17 32.09 6.09 -32.12
C VAL A 17 31.39 7.11 -33.04
N PHE A 18 30.21 7.59 -32.68
CA PHE A 18 29.51 8.63 -33.43
C PHE A 18 30.22 9.99 -33.36
N LEU A 19 30.70 10.39 -32.17
CA LEU A 19 31.33 11.70 -31.98
C LEU A 19 32.75 11.78 -32.56
N ILE A 20 33.50 10.67 -32.59
CA ILE A 20 34.88 10.65 -33.09
C ILE A 20 34.93 10.22 -34.57
N GLY A 21 34.08 9.29 -35.01
CA GLY A 21 34.14 8.72 -36.36
C GLY A 21 33.54 9.59 -37.46
N ILE A 22 32.52 10.40 -37.15
CA ILE A 22 31.85 11.23 -38.16
C ILE A 22 32.70 12.43 -38.60
N PRO A 23 33.41 13.18 -37.73
CA PRO A 23 34.22 14.32 -38.17
C PRO A 23 35.43 13.89 -39.01
N THR A 24 36.05 12.75 -38.69
CA THR A 24 37.31 12.33 -39.35
C THR A 24 37.07 11.71 -40.72
N ALA A 25 35.97 10.99 -40.94
CA ALA A 25 35.67 10.42 -42.27
C ALA A 25 35.06 11.45 -43.23
N ALA A 26 34.23 12.36 -42.71
CA ALA A 26 33.57 13.42 -43.49
C ALA A 26 34.56 14.44 -44.07
N THR A 27 35.58 14.82 -43.30
CA THR A 27 36.58 15.81 -43.71
C THR A 27 37.55 15.29 -44.78
N THR A 28 37.82 13.98 -44.81
CA THR A 28 38.71 13.36 -45.81
C THR A 28 38.03 12.99 -47.13
N LEU A 29 36.72 12.72 -47.15
CA LEU A 29 36.01 12.21 -48.34
C LEU A 29 35.13 13.25 -49.05
N TYR A 30 34.65 14.30 -48.36
CA TYR A 30 33.75 15.32 -48.97
C TYR A 30 34.01 16.75 -48.43
N PRO A 31 35.17 17.36 -48.71
CA PRO A 31 35.52 18.68 -48.19
C PRO A 31 34.56 19.80 -48.66
N SER A 32 34.13 19.80 -49.93
CA SER A 32 33.31 20.87 -50.52
C SER A 32 31.86 20.91 -50.03
N PHE A 33 31.30 19.77 -49.61
CA PHE A 33 29.91 19.70 -49.10
C PHE A 33 29.83 20.15 -47.64
N PHE A 34 30.88 19.90 -46.84
CA PHE A 34 30.94 20.34 -45.45
C PHE A 34 31.26 21.83 -45.30
N GLU A 35 32.11 22.41 -46.15
CA GLU A 35 32.36 23.86 -46.13
C GLU A 35 31.09 24.69 -46.41
N SER A 36 30.25 24.22 -47.33
CA SER A 36 29.00 24.91 -47.70
C SER A 36 27.88 24.73 -46.66
N VAL A 37 27.83 23.58 -45.97
CA VAL A 37 26.84 23.33 -44.90
C VAL A 37 27.28 23.95 -43.56
N LEU A 38 28.57 23.87 -43.20
CA LEU A 38 29.10 24.50 -41.98
C LEU A 38 29.14 26.03 -42.10
N GLY A 39 29.33 26.59 -43.30
CA GLY A 39 29.24 28.03 -43.53
C GLY A 39 27.83 28.61 -43.41
N TRP A 40 26.79 27.77 -43.50
CA TRP A 40 25.38 28.17 -43.31
C TRP A 40 24.90 27.98 -41.88
N LEU A 41 25.59 27.15 -41.10
CA LEU A 41 25.32 26.96 -39.68
C LEU A 41 25.97 28.11 -38.91
N PRO A 42 25.21 28.86 -38.08
CA PRO A 42 25.78 29.86 -37.19
C PRO A 42 26.51 29.14 -36.06
N LEU A 43 27.73 28.66 -36.34
CA LEU A 43 28.56 27.90 -35.41
C LEU A 43 28.80 28.70 -34.14
N ASP A 44 28.92 30.03 -34.23
CA ASP A 44 29.01 30.92 -33.07
C ASP A 44 27.78 30.82 -32.15
N PHE A 45 26.57 30.71 -32.71
CA PHE A 45 25.36 30.51 -31.93
C PHE A 45 25.39 29.15 -31.23
N ILE A 46 25.79 28.09 -31.95
CA ILE A 46 25.85 26.74 -31.38
C ILE A 46 26.89 26.68 -30.25
N PHE A 47 28.11 27.18 -30.47
CA PHE A 47 29.18 27.17 -29.46
C PHE A 47 28.90 28.08 -28.26
N THR A 48 28.13 29.17 -28.44
CA THR A 48 27.73 30.05 -27.34
C THR A 48 26.72 29.39 -26.41
N TRP A 49 25.75 28.65 -26.97
CA TRP A 49 24.67 28.03 -26.21
C TRP A 49 24.99 26.62 -25.71
N MET A 50 25.90 25.89 -26.38
CA MET A 50 26.34 24.56 -25.98
C MET A 50 26.83 24.46 -24.52
N PRO A 51 27.62 25.40 -23.96
CA PRO A 51 28.01 25.33 -22.55
C PRO A 51 26.83 25.57 -21.59
N GLN A 52 25.86 26.42 -21.95
CA GLN A 52 24.69 26.67 -21.11
C GLN A 52 23.75 25.46 -21.08
N PHE A 53 23.50 24.83 -22.23
CA PHE A 53 22.79 23.55 -22.28
C PHE A 53 23.58 22.44 -21.58
N GLY A 54 24.90 22.42 -21.71
CA GLY A 54 25.78 21.48 -21.03
C GLY A 54 25.66 21.59 -19.51
N ILE A 55 25.69 22.80 -18.96
CA ILE A 55 25.53 23.04 -17.51
C ILE A 55 24.12 22.67 -17.05
N LEU A 56 23.08 23.03 -17.81
CA LEU A 56 21.70 22.67 -17.48
C LEU A 56 21.48 21.15 -17.49
N LEU A 57 22.00 20.46 -18.49
CA LEU A 57 21.87 19.02 -18.64
C LEU A 57 22.72 18.28 -17.61
N PHE A 58 23.92 18.79 -17.31
CA PHE A 58 24.76 18.27 -16.23
C PHE A 58 24.13 18.50 -14.86
N GLY A 59 23.54 19.67 -14.60
CA GLY A 59 22.80 19.97 -13.38
C GLY A 59 21.53 19.13 -13.26
N PHE A 60 20.83 18.87 -14.37
CA PHE A 60 19.69 17.97 -14.42
C PHE A 60 20.09 16.52 -14.19
N LEU A 61 21.18 16.05 -14.79
CA LEU A 61 21.68 14.68 -14.61
C LEU A 61 22.24 14.47 -13.20
N ILE A 62 23.00 15.42 -12.66
CA ILE A 62 23.43 15.41 -11.26
C ILE A 62 22.22 15.49 -10.35
N GLY A 63 21.26 16.37 -10.64
CA GLY A 63 20.01 16.48 -9.91
C GLY A 63 19.24 15.17 -9.94
N TRP A 64 19.16 14.49 -11.07
CA TRP A 64 18.48 13.20 -11.24
C TRP A 64 19.25 12.05 -10.58
N TYR A 65 20.57 12.06 -10.66
CA TYR A 65 21.45 11.05 -10.06
C TYR A 65 21.48 11.18 -8.54
N LEU A 66 21.60 12.41 -8.01
CA LEU A 66 21.54 12.72 -6.58
C LEU A 66 20.11 12.68 -6.03
N ARG A 67 19.08 12.86 -6.88
CA ARG A 67 17.69 12.63 -6.48
C ARG A 67 17.47 11.19 -6.03
N GLY A 68 18.42 10.30 -6.34
CA GLY A 68 18.40 8.94 -5.88
C GLY A 68 17.27 8.21 -6.57
N GLU A 69 17.60 7.07 -7.14
CA GLU A 69 16.79 5.93 -6.75
C GLU A 69 17.01 5.83 -5.24
N PHE A 70 16.17 6.53 -4.47
CA PHE A 70 16.06 6.32 -3.04
C PHE A 70 15.97 4.82 -2.85
N GLU A 71 16.69 4.34 -1.85
CA GLU A 71 16.56 3.01 -1.29
C GLU A 71 15.17 2.47 -1.54
N THR A 72 15.07 1.20 -2.00
CA THR A 72 13.80 0.49 -1.98
C THR A 72 13.12 0.85 -0.67
N THR A 73 12.05 1.65 -0.78
CA THR A 73 11.46 2.28 0.41
C THR A 73 11.17 1.16 1.40
N ASP A 74 11.33 1.35 2.71
CA ASP A 74 11.11 0.23 3.63
C ASP A 74 9.71 -0.38 3.46
N ALA A 75 8.76 0.42 2.96
CA ALA A 75 7.46 -0.02 2.45
C ALA A 75 7.53 -1.16 1.40
N GLU A 76 8.49 -1.16 0.48
CA GLU A 76 8.69 -2.22 -0.52
C GLU A 76 9.15 -3.56 0.09
N ARG A 77 9.70 -3.54 1.31
CA ARG A 77 10.17 -4.74 2.02
C ARG A 77 9.07 -5.40 2.86
N VAL A 78 7.95 -4.73 3.07
CA VAL A 78 6.82 -5.28 3.81
C VAL A 78 6.05 -6.21 2.89
N ASP A 79 6.00 -7.50 3.26
CA ASP A 79 5.27 -8.52 2.51
C ASP A 79 3.86 -8.77 3.08
N VAL A 80 3.64 -8.49 4.36
CA VAL A 80 2.38 -8.82 5.05
C VAL A 80 2.04 -7.76 6.10
N ILE A 81 0.76 -7.38 6.16
CA ILE A 81 0.16 -6.62 7.26
C ILE A 81 -0.94 -7.48 7.89
N GLU A 82 -0.95 -7.57 9.22
CA GLU A 82 -1.97 -8.30 9.98
C GLU A 82 -2.77 -7.31 10.82
N GLY A 83 -4.09 -7.29 10.62
CA GLY A 83 -4.96 -6.30 11.24
C GLY A 83 -6.25 -6.87 11.81
N CYS A 84 -6.97 -6.01 12.53
CA CYS A 84 -8.25 -6.31 13.13
C CYS A 84 -9.31 -5.28 12.75
N ILE A 85 -10.44 -5.76 12.24
CA ILE A 85 -11.62 -4.94 11.99
C ILE A 85 -12.71 -5.31 12.98
N GLU A 86 -13.34 -4.31 13.56
CA GLU A 86 -14.51 -4.46 14.42
C GLU A 86 -15.77 -3.98 13.70
N LYS A 87 -16.77 -4.84 13.64
CA LYS A 87 -18.06 -4.54 13.02
C LYS A 87 -19.18 -5.26 13.75
N ASP A 88 -20.24 -4.52 14.08
CA ASP A 88 -21.42 -5.03 14.78
C ASP A 88 -21.08 -5.81 16.06
N ASP A 89 -20.17 -5.25 16.86
CA ASP A 89 -19.67 -5.85 18.11
C ASP A 89 -18.92 -7.19 17.93
N ILE A 90 -18.39 -7.44 16.72
CA ILE A 90 -17.59 -8.62 16.38
C ILE A 90 -16.25 -8.15 15.82
N ALA A 91 -15.16 -8.66 16.37
CA ALA A 91 -13.82 -8.46 15.82
C ALA A 91 -13.47 -9.57 14.83
N TRP A 92 -12.79 -9.19 13.75
CA TRP A 92 -12.36 -10.05 12.66
C TRP A 92 -10.87 -9.86 12.44
N LYS A 93 -10.15 -10.97 12.36
CA LYS A 93 -8.72 -11.00 12.09
C LYS A 93 -8.49 -11.09 10.59
N ALA A 94 -7.61 -10.26 10.08
CA ALA A 94 -7.36 -10.15 8.65
C ALA A 94 -5.87 -10.02 8.34
N LYS A 95 -5.50 -10.43 7.12
CA LYS A 95 -4.14 -10.36 6.59
C LYS A 95 -4.17 -9.78 5.19
N ALA A 96 -3.29 -8.82 4.95
CA ALA A 96 -3.02 -8.30 3.62
C ALA A 96 -1.63 -8.77 3.19
N LYS A 97 -1.53 -9.33 1.99
CA LYS A 97 -0.26 -9.64 1.34
C LYS A 97 0.10 -8.50 0.40
N LEU A 98 1.32 -8.02 0.54
CA LEU A 98 1.90 -6.98 -0.27
C LEU A 98 3.03 -7.58 -1.13
N SER A 99 3.31 -6.93 -2.25
CA SER A 99 4.46 -7.24 -3.09
C SER A 99 5.05 -5.93 -3.58
N ARG A 100 6.26 -5.61 -3.10
CA ARG A 100 6.93 -4.33 -3.39
C ARG A 100 6.07 -3.13 -3.01
N GLY A 101 5.46 -3.20 -1.83
CA GLY A 101 4.61 -2.13 -1.31
C GLY A 101 3.18 -2.12 -1.85
N ASP A 102 2.89 -2.79 -2.97
CA ASP A 102 1.54 -2.82 -3.55
C ASP A 102 0.68 -3.95 -2.97
N LEU A 103 -0.63 -3.71 -2.85
CA LEU A 103 -1.61 -4.71 -2.38
C LEU A 103 -1.83 -5.81 -3.42
N VAL A 104 -1.63 -7.07 -3.02
CA VAL A 104 -1.84 -8.24 -3.89
C VAL A 104 -3.12 -8.98 -3.55
N ASP A 105 -3.35 -9.19 -2.25
CA ASP A 105 -4.40 -10.09 -1.76
C ASP A 105 -4.77 -9.73 -0.32
N THR A 106 -6.04 -9.90 0.03
CA THR A 106 -6.58 -9.70 1.37
C THR A 106 -7.37 -10.93 1.78
N ASP A 107 -7.18 -11.38 3.01
CA ASP A 107 -7.88 -12.53 3.57
C ASP A 107 -8.38 -12.18 4.96
N VAL A 108 -9.69 -12.31 5.18
CA VAL A 108 -10.32 -12.13 6.49
C VAL A 108 -10.77 -13.48 7.02
N GLU A 109 -10.25 -13.86 8.18
CA GLU A 109 -10.61 -15.13 8.80
C GLU A 109 -12.12 -15.18 9.08
N TYR A 110 -12.79 -16.27 8.70
CA TYR A 110 -14.21 -16.51 8.95
C TYR A 110 -14.57 -16.71 10.44
N LYS A 111 -13.63 -16.40 11.33
CA LYS A 111 -13.70 -16.67 12.76
C LYS A 111 -14.09 -15.40 13.51
N GLN A 112 -15.26 -15.43 14.13
CA GLN A 112 -15.79 -14.31 14.91
C GLN A 112 -15.09 -14.26 16.25
N ILE A 113 -14.46 -13.12 16.57
CA ILE A 113 -13.73 -12.90 17.82
C ILE A 113 -14.51 -11.88 18.64
N CYS A 114 -14.66 -12.13 19.93
CA CYS A 114 -15.29 -11.15 20.79
C CYS A 114 -14.29 -10.01 21.11
N PRO A 115 -14.66 -8.74 20.89
CA PRO A 115 -13.75 -7.61 21.10
C PRO A 115 -13.32 -7.44 22.57
N ASN A 116 -14.19 -7.82 23.52
CA ASN A 116 -13.91 -7.66 24.95
C ASN A 116 -12.98 -8.73 25.52
N CYS A 117 -13.11 -9.98 25.06
CA CYS A 117 -12.43 -11.14 25.64
C CYS A 117 -11.39 -11.75 24.70
N GLN A 118 -11.30 -11.28 23.45
CA GLN A 118 -10.44 -11.80 22.37
C GLN A 118 -10.56 -13.31 22.13
N THR A 119 -11.69 -13.91 22.54
CA THR A 119 -11.94 -15.34 22.35
C THR A 119 -12.91 -15.59 21.19
N PRO A 120 -12.80 -16.75 20.52
CA PRO A 120 -13.71 -17.12 19.44
C PRO A 120 -15.14 -17.26 19.97
N MET A 121 -16.09 -16.60 19.32
CA MET A 121 -17.50 -16.62 19.71
C MET A 121 -18.16 -17.93 19.27
N LYS A 122 -19.23 -18.31 19.98
CA LYS A 122 -20.06 -19.48 19.64
C LYS A 122 -21.40 -19.05 19.08
N ASP A 123 -21.95 -19.84 18.16
CA ASP A 123 -23.28 -19.62 17.63
C ASP A 123 -24.35 -20.11 18.61
N GLU A 124 -25.28 -19.23 18.99
CA GLU A 124 -26.45 -19.60 19.78
C GLU A 124 -27.73 -19.16 19.07
N LYS A 125 -28.80 -19.94 19.27
CA LYS A 125 -30.15 -19.59 18.83
C LYS A 125 -30.94 -19.13 20.04
N TYR A 126 -31.54 -17.94 19.94
CA TYR A 126 -32.38 -17.40 20.99
C TYR A 126 -33.80 -17.16 20.46
N THR A 127 -34.78 -17.67 21.21
CA THR A 127 -36.19 -17.33 21.04
C THR A 127 -36.56 -16.33 22.14
N PRO A 128 -36.95 -15.09 21.80
CA PRO A 128 -37.40 -14.12 22.79
C PRO A 128 -38.57 -14.72 23.58
N SER A 129 -38.36 -14.96 24.88
CA SER A 129 -39.45 -15.37 25.76
C SER A 129 -40.42 -14.21 25.85
N ARG A 130 -41.64 -14.39 25.32
CA ARG A 130 -42.70 -13.38 25.40
C ARG A 130 -42.92 -13.04 26.87
N GLY A 131 -42.58 -11.81 27.27
CA GLY A 131 -43.18 -11.22 28.46
C GLY A 131 -44.69 -11.37 28.35
N ARG A 132 -45.37 -11.72 29.45
CA ARG A 132 -46.83 -11.92 29.51
C ARG A 132 -47.56 -10.66 29.04
N GLN A 133 -47.75 -10.50 27.73
CA GLN A 133 -48.59 -9.46 27.16
C GLN A 133 -49.98 -10.05 27.02
N GLN A 134 -50.74 -9.86 28.08
CA GLN A 134 -52.17 -10.10 28.15
C GLN A 134 -52.85 -9.08 27.22
N GLY A 135 -53.29 -9.51 26.04
CA GLY A 135 -54.17 -8.71 25.20
C GLY A 135 -54.06 -8.94 23.68
N ASN A 136 -55.09 -9.60 23.15
CA ASN A 136 -55.54 -9.67 21.75
C ASN A 136 -54.82 -10.58 20.74
N PRO A 137 -55.48 -11.65 20.25
CA PRO A 137 -54.95 -12.54 19.22
C PRO A 137 -55.52 -12.17 17.83
N ARG A 138 -54.89 -11.24 17.08
CA ARG A 138 -55.24 -11.05 15.65
C ARG A 138 -54.12 -10.72 14.67
N TYR A 139 -52.85 -10.80 15.06
CA TYR A 139 -51.75 -10.75 14.09
C TYR A 139 -50.84 -11.95 14.29
N GLY A 140 -50.55 -12.67 13.20
CA GLY A 140 -49.66 -13.83 13.17
C GLY A 140 -48.31 -13.45 13.78
N SER A 141 -48.10 -13.87 15.02
CA SER A 141 -46.89 -13.60 15.76
C SER A 141 -45.80 -14.54 15.24
N SER A 142 -44.88 -14.02 14.43
CA SER A 142 -43.72 -14.77 14.01
C SER A 142 -42.80 -14.95 15.22
N ASN A 143 -42.71 -16.18 15.74
CA ASN A 143 -41.62 -16.59 16.61
C ASN A 143 -40.35 -16.69 15.77
N THR A 144 -39.82 -15.55 15.33
CA THR A 144 -38.59 -15.54 14.51
C THR A 144 -37.43 -15.85 15.44
N THR A 145 -36.87 -17.06 15.31
CA THR A 145 -35.61 -17.45 15.94
C THR A 145 -34.53 -16.46 15.51
N ARG A 146 -33.91 -15.78 16.48
CA ARG A 146 -32.75 -14.92 16.20
C ARG A 146 -31.48 -15.71 16.45
N TYR A 147 -30.50 -15.48 15.59
CA TYR A 147 -29.17 -16.07 15.72
C TYR A 147 -28.26 -15.02 16.34
N ILE A 148 -27.46 -15.42 17.31
CA ILE A 148 -26.53 -14.55 18.02
C ILE A 148 -25.16 -15.21 18.11
N TRP A 149 -24.14 -14.38 18.22
CA TRP A 149 -22.81 -14.77 18.64
C TRP A 149 -22.67 -14.49 20.13
N LYS A 150 -22.08 -15.41 20.88
CA LYS A 150 -21.85 -15.24 22.31
C LYS A 150 -20.41 -15.55 22.69
N CYS A 151 -19.78 -14.67 23.48
CA CYS A 151 -18.45 -14.97 24.04
C CYS A 151 -18.61 -16.15 25.01
N PRO A 152 -17.86 -17.25 24.85
CA PRO A 152 -17.94 -18.42 25.73
C PRO A 152 -17.31 -18.17 27.11
N SER A 153 -16.56 -17.08 27.29
CA SER A 153 -15.92 -16.75 28.55
C SER A 153 -16.95 -16.39 29.61
N SER A 154 -16.97 -17.16 30.70
CA SER A 154 -17.96 -17.08 31.79
C SER A 154 -18.05 -15.71 32.48
N GLY A 155 -17.04 -14.84 32.34
CA GLY A 155 -17.03 -13.49 32.91
C GLY A 155 -17.30 -12.35 31.90
N CYS A 156 -17.37 -12.63 30.61
CA CYS A 156 -17.51 -11.59 29.58
C CYS A 156 -18.97 -11.22 29.32
N GLY A 157 -19.84 -12.22 29.13
CA GLY A 157 -21.27 -11.99 28.88
C GLY A 157 -21.60 -11.29 27.55
N HIS A 158 -20.61 -11.01 26.70
CA HIS A 158 -20.79 -10.32 25.42
C HIS A 158 -21.63 -11.13 24.44
N VAL A 159 -22.56 -10.45 23.77
CA VAL A 159 -23.46 -11.01 22.76
C VAL A 159 -23.56 -10.05 21.58
N ALA A 160 -23.43 -10.57 20.37
CA ALA A 160 -23.61 -9.83 19.13
C ALA A 160 -24.70 -10.46 18.27
N THR A 161 -25.37 -9.66 17.44
CA THR A 161 -26.40 -10.17 16.52
C THR A 161 -25.70 -10.83 15.32
N ARG A 162 -26.19 -11.99 14.88
CA ARG A 162 -25.68 -12.67 13.69
C ARG A 162 -26.52 -12.29 12.47
N ASN A 163 -25.87 -11.67 11.49
CA ASN A 163 -26.46 -11.32 10.20
C ASN A 163 -25.69 -11.98 9.04
N SER A 164 -26.37 -12.29 7.95
CA SER A 164 -25.73 -12.71 6.69
C SER A 164 -25.12 -11.47 6.02
N GLY A 165 -23.79 -11.42 5.89
CA GLY A 165 -23.07 -10.30 5.27
C GLY A 165 -22.03 -9.62 6.17
N GLN A 166 -22.00 -9.93 7.48
CA GLN A 166 -21.04 -9.30 8.40
C GLN A 166 -19.57 -9.59 8.05
N HIS A 167 -19.29 -10.77 7.50
CA HIS A 167 -17.95 -11.14 7.06
C HIS A 167 -17.56 -10.35 5.80
N ASP A 168 -18.40 -10.35 4.76
CA ASP A 168 -18.20 -9.53 3.55
C ASP A 168 -18.03 -8.03 3.89
N GLU A 169 -18.79 -7.50 4.86
CA GLU A 169 -18.63 -6.12 5.32
C GLU A 169 -17.27 -5.91 5.99
N ALA A 170 -16.83 -6.82 6.85
CA ALA A 170 -15.51 -6.75 7.49
C ALA A 170 -14.37 -6.82 6.46
N GLU A 171 -14.51 -7.66 5.43
CA GLU A 171 -13.57 -7.75 4.31
C GLU A 171 -13.47 -6.43 3.54
N ASN A 172 -14.59 -5.85 3.14
CA ASN A 172 -14.64 -4.55 2.46
C ASN A 172 -14.05 -3.41 3.33
N LEU A 173 -14.24 -3.45 4.65
CA LEU A 173 -13.65 -2.48 5.57
C LEU A 173 -12.13 -2.66 5.67
N PHE A 174 -11.66 -3.90 5.83
CA PHE A 174 -10.24 -4.19 5.90
C PHE A 174 -9.51 -3.77 4.62
N GLU A 175 -10.02 -4.16 3.45
CA GLU A 175 -9.49 -3.75 2.15
C GLU A 175 -9.38 -2.23 2.02
N ARG A 176 -10.41 -1.50 2.42
CA ARG A 176 -10.40 -0.04 2.39
C ARG A 176 -9.30 0.56 3.26
N HIS A 177 -9.09 0.02 4.46
CA HIS A 177 -8.05 0.51 5.37
C HIS A 177 -6.64 0.16 4.90
N ILE A 178 -6.44 -1.04 4.36
CA ILE A 178 -5.16 -1.43 3.75
C ILE A 178 -4.87 -0.57 2.51
N GLY A 179 -5.87 -0.32 1.67
CA GLY A 179 -5.74 0.61 0.55
C GLY A 179 -5.32 2.00 1.01
N ARG A 180 -5.87 2.51 2.12
CA ARG A 180 -5.38 3.77 2.71
C ARG A 180 -3.92 3.70 3.13
N ILE A 181 -3.47 2.62 3.76
CA ILE A 181 -2.08 2.47 4.20
C ILE A 181 -1.14 2.47 2.99
N VAL A 182 -1.47 1.69 1.97
CA VAL A 182 -0.58 1.43 0.82
C VAL A 182 -0.62 2.54 -0.23
N GLU A 183 -1.81 3.08 -0.54
CA GLU A 183 -1.98 4.01 -1.66
C GLU A 183 -1.80 5.48 -1.26
N SER A 184 -1.89 5.80 0.03
CA SER A 184 -1.78 7.19 0.48
C SER A 184 -0.32 7.59 0.64
N ASN A 185 0.25 8.25 -0.35
CA ASN A 185 1.58 8.84 -0.20
C ASN A 185 1.52 10.07 0.73
N GLU A 186 2.55 10.27 1.55
CA GLU A 186 2.76 11.47 2.39
C GLU A 186 1.66 11.74 3.45
N LYS A 187 0.84 10.75 3.79
CA LYS A 187 -0.12 10.83 4.90
C LYS A 187 0.48 10.27 6.20
N GLU A 188 -0.09 10.68 7.33
CA GLU A 188 0.33 10.19 8.65
C GLU A 188 0.11 8.68 8.82
N TYR A 189 -0.83 8.12 8.07
CA TYR A 189 -1.19 6.71 8.05
C TYR A 189 -0.64 5.96 6.83
N SER A 190 0.26 6.58 6.04
CA SER A 190 0.91 5.90 4.93
C SER A 190 1.88 4.84 5.43
N LEU A 191 2.08 3.78 4.65
CA LEU A 191 2.97 2.68 5.03
C LEU A 191 4.37 3.17 5.43
N GLN A 192 4.98 4.04 4.63
CA GLN A 192 6.30 4.59 4.95
C GLN A 192 6.29 5.44 6.22
N THR A 193 5.26 6.27 6.44
CA THR A 193 5.19 7.09 7.66
C THR A 193 5.01 6.22 8.90
N LEU A 194 4.20 5.16 8.81
CA LEU A 194 4.01 4.20 9.90
C LEU A 194 5.34 3.48 10.23
N LEU A 195 6.07 3.02 9.22
CA LEU A 195 7.39 2.40 9.42
C LEU A 195 8.39 3.36 10.07
N ASN A 196 8.41 4.62 9.64
CA ASN A 196 9.26 5.64 10.25
C ASN A 196 8.91 5.91 11.72
N ARG A 197 7.64 5.71 12.14
CA ARG A 197 7.18 5.88 13.53
C ARG A 197 7.57 4.72 14.43
N ILE A 198 7.53 3.49 13.92
CA ILE A 198 8.02 2.29 14.64
C ILE A 198 9.50 2.47 14.99
N GLY A 199 10.25 3.14 14.12
CA GLY A 199 11.66 3.46 14.35
C GLY A 199 12.58 2.28 13.99
N GLU A 200 13.85 2.58 13.70
CA GLU A 200 14.82 1.59 13.21
C GLU A 200 15.23 0.56 14.28
N ASP A 201 14.99 0.86 15.56
CA ASP A 201 15.38 0.03 16.70
C ASP A 201 14.28 -0.97 17.14
N GLU A 202 13.06 -0.84 16.60
CA GLU A 202 11.93 -1.72 16.93
C GLU A 202 11.66 -2.73 15.78
N ASP A 203 11.37 -3.97 16.15
CA ASP A 203 11.07 -5.01 15.16
C ASP A 203 9.77 -4.71 14.40
N VAL A 204 9.90 -4.41 13.11
CA VAL A 204 8.75 -4.24 12.22
C VAL A 204 8.07 -5.60 12.00
N THR A 205 6.96 -5.83 12.70
CA THR A 205 6.12 -7.01 12.51
C THR A 205 4.83 -6.66 11.75
N PRO A 206 4.20 -7.62 11.04
CA PRO A 206 2.93 -7.39 10.34
C PRO A 206 1.84 -6.78 11.21
N ARG A 207 1.82 -7.15 12.50
CA ARG A 207 0.89 -6.65 13.51
C ARG A 207 1.24 -5.24 13.96
N ARG A 208 2.52 -4.95 14.19
CA ARG A 208 2.96 -3.65 14.71
C ARG A 208 2.58 -2.50 13.77
N ILE A 209 2.67 -2.72 12.45
CA ILE A 209 2.23 -1.76 11.43
C ILE A 209 0.75 -1.39 11.61
N TRP A 210 -0.10 -2.38 11.89
CA TRP A 210 -1.53 -2.15 12.12
C TRP A 210 -1.80 -1.44 13.45
N GLU A 211 -1.07 -1.78 14.50
CA GLU A 211 -1.19 -1.11 15.80
C GLU A 211 -0.85 0.38 15.70
N GLU A 212 0.24 0.73 15.01
CA GLU A 212 0.55 2.13 14.72
C GLU A 212 -0.53 2.80 13.88
N TYR A 213 -1.04 2.12 12.85
CA TYR A 213 -2.15 2.64 12.05
C TYR A 213 -3.39 2.93 12.90
N ALA A 214 -3.74 2.03 13.82
CA ALA A 214 -4.87 2.19 14.74
C ALA A 214 -4.68 3.34 15.74
N GLU A 215 -3.45 3.66 16.12
CA GLU A 215 -3.16 4.82 16.96
C GLU A 215 -3.29 6.15 16.21
N VAL A 216 -2.98 6.16 14.91
CA VAL A 216 -3.09 7.36 14.06
C VAL A 216 -4.54 7.62 13.64
N VAL A 217 -5.28 6.56 13.34
CA VAL A 217 -6.63 6.66 12.77
C VAL A 217 -7.68 6.48 13.86
N ASP A 218 -8.38 7.57 14.17
CA ASP A 218 -9.54 7.58 15.08
C ASP A 218 -10.79 7.06 14.35
N ASP A 219 -10.83 5.75 14.07
CA ASP A 219 -11.95 5.06 13.42
C ASP A 219 -12.37 3.85 14.29
N GLU A 220 -13.63 3.86 14.74
CA GLU A 220 -14.20 2.81 15.61
C GLU A 220 -14.18 1.41 14.98
N GLN A 221 -14.03 1.32 13.66
CA GLN A 221 -13.94 0.06 12.92
C GLN A 221 -12.54 -0.55 12.95
N VAL A 222 -11.53 0.26 13.25
CA VAL A 222 -10.14 -0.18 13.36
C VAL A 222 -9.89 -0.61 14.80
N SER A 223 -9.53 -1.88 14.99
CA SER A 223 -9.34 -2.45 16.32
C SER A 223 -7.95 -3.07 16.44
N THR A 224 -7.54 -3.38 17.66
CA THR A 224 -6.38 -4.22 17.97
C THR A 224 -6.78 -5.46 18.79
N ASN A 225 -8.09 -5.64 19.03
CA ASN A 225 -8.64 -6.63 19.95
C ASN A 225 -8.86 -8.02 19.33
N CYS A 226 -8.11 -8.37 18.28
CA CYS A 226 -8.24 -9.66 17.61
C CYS A 226 -6.91 -10.43 17.51
N PHE A 227 -5.84 -9.92 18.12
CA PHE A 227 -4.53 -10.58 18.14
C PHE A 227 -4.40 -11.48 19.40
N HIS A 228 -4.87 -12.72 19.29
CA HIS A 228 -4.90 -13.73 20.37
C HIS A 228 -3.94 -14.89 20.11
#